data_AF-Q382I0-F1
#
_entry.id   AF-Q382I0-F1
#
_cell.length_a   1.000
_cell.length_b   1.000
_cell.length_c   1.000
_cell.angle_alpha   90.00
_cell.angle_beta   90.00
_cell.angle_gamma   90.00
#
_symmetry.space_group_name_H-M   'P 1'
#
loop_
_entity.id
_entity.type
_entity.pdbx_description
1 polymer ?
#
loop_
_entity_poly.entity_id
_entity_poly.type
_entity_poly.pdbx_seq_one_letter_code
_entity_poly.pdbx_strand_id
1 'polypeptide(L)'
;MSEGRLESLAKLSKILQEKGEVPSGLWAEAGLKVGSRQKDVEAAIKAEKKSKSAAIKRTEEELERAAQAEEARKLGVKVEELQDKMSAMEKEFDINNKKAREEERRAGRSKKEKQREADYGEYDMDTEHV
;
A
#
# COMPACT_ATOMS: atom_id res chain seq x y z
N MET A 1 24.29 2.43 7.85
CA MET A 1 25.19 2.61 6.69
C MET A 1 24.61 3.72 5.82
N SER A 2 25.39 4.77 5.62
CA SER A 2 24.97 6.14 5.34
C SER A 2 24.22 6.30 4.01
N GLU A 3 23.28 7.24 3.97
CA GLU A 3 22.64 7.73 2.75
C GLU A 3 23.64 8.02 1.62
N GLY A 4 24.84 8.45 1.98
CA GLY A 4 25.96 8.69 1.07
C GLY A 4 26.37 7.52 0.17
N ARG A 5 26.23 6.25 0.61
CA ARG A 5 26.55 5.10 -0.27
C ARG A 5 25.56 4.95 -1.42
N LEU A 6 24.28 5.18 -1.15
CA LEU A 6 23.23 5.05 -2.17
C LEU A 6 23.34 6.20 -3.16
N GLU A 7 23.67 7.40 -2.67
CA GLU A 7 23.96 8.56 -3.52
C GLU A 7 25.20 8.36 -4.39
N SER A 8 26.30 7.83 -3.84
CA SER A 8 27.51 7.55 -4.62
C SER A 8 27.27 6.49 -5.69
N LEU A 9 26.54 5.42 -5.36
CA LEU A 9 26.10 4.42 -6.34
C LEU A 9 25.21 5.01 -7.44
N ALA A 10 24.27 5.89 -7.09
CA ALA A 10 23.38 6.54 -8.06
C ALA A 10 24.15 7.48 -9.00
N LYS A 11 25.06 8.30 -8.45
CA LYS A 11 25.96 9.15 -9.24
C LYS A 11 26.83 8.31 -10.16
N LEU A 12 27.39 7.22 -9.66
CA LEU A 12 28.24 6.31 -10.41
C LEU A 12 27.47 5.62 -11.56
N SER A 13 26.25 5.16 -11.30
CA SER A 13 25.36 4.63 -12.34
C SER A 13 25.05 5.65 -13.42
N LYS A 14 24.80 6.92 -13.06
CA LYS A 14 24.51 8.00 -14.01
C LYS A 14 25.72 8.32 -14.90
N ILE A 15 26.91 8.47 -14.31
CA ILE A 15 28.14 8.76 -15.05
C ILE A 15 28.47 7.62 -16.02
N LEU A 16 28.32 6.35 -15.58
CA LEU A 16 28.56 5.20 -16.45
C LEU A 16 27.56 5.12 -17.62
N GLN A 17 26.29 5.49 -17.40
CA GLN A 17 25.29 5.57 -18.47
C GLN A 17 25.64 6.66 -19.49
N GLU A 18 26.13 7.81 -19.02
CA GLU A 18 26.57 8.93 -19.86
C GLU A 18 27.95 8.68 -20.51
N LYS A 19 28.59 7.53 -20.25
CA LYS A 19 29.96 7.18 -20.67
C LYS A 19 31.02 8.21 -20.23
N GLY A 20 30.79 8.88 -19.11
CA GLY A 20 31.72 9.85 -18.54
C GLY A 20 32.90 9.19 -17.80
N GLU A 21 33.94 9.98 -17.54
CA GLU A 21 35.03 9.58 -16.65
C GLU A 21 34.56 9.60 -15.20
N VAL A 22 34.69 8.47 -14.50
CA VAL A 22 34.29 8.34 -13.09
C VAL A 22 35.49 8.63 -12.18
N PRO A 23 35.41 9.66 -11.31
CA PRO A 23 36.43 9.91 -10.29
C PRO A 23 36.73 8.67 -9.43
N SER A 24 38.00 8.41 -9.14
CA SER A 24 38.43 7.25 -8.33
C SER A 24 37.78 7.21 -6.93
N GLY A 25 37.54 8.36 -6.32
CA GLY A 25 36.86 8.48 -5.03
C GLY A 25 35.43 7.95 -5.01
N LEU A 26 34.67 8.10 -6.11
CA LEU A 26 33.28 7.62 -6.18
C LEU A 26 33.18 6.09 -6.11
N TRP A 27 34.17 5.37 -6.65
CA TRP A 27 34.23 3.91 -6.55
C TRP A 27 34.41 3.46 -5.09
N ALA A 28 35.30 4.13 -4.35
CA ALA A 28 35.55 3.85 -2.95
C ALA A 28 34.32 4.17 -2.08
N GLU A 29 33.66 5.30 -2.30
CA GLU A 29 32.42 5.68 -1.59
C GLU A 29 31.25 4.73 -1.90
N ALA A 30 31.18 4.19 -3.11
CA ALA A 30 30.19 3.19 -3.49
C ALA A 30 30.49 1.80 -2.90
N GLY A 31 31.73 1.56 -2.48
CA GLY A 31 32.23 0.25 -2.04
C GLY A 31 32.33 -0.75 -3.19
N LEU A 32 32.60 -0.29 -4.42
CA LEU A 32 32.75 -1.10 -5.61
C LEU A 32 34.21 -1.08 -6.11
N LYS A 33 34.64 -2.15 -6.77
CA LYS A 33 35.96 -2.18 -7.41
C LYS A 33 35.99 -1.19 -8.59
N VAL A 34 37.11 -0.50 -8.77
CA VAL A 34 37.30 0.41 -9.92
C VAL A 34 37.12 -0.38 -11.22
N GLY A 35 36.30 0.12 -12.13
CA GLY A 35 35.98 -0.54 -13.39
C GLY A 35 34.92 -1.65 -13.29
N SER A 36 34.15 -1.72 -12.20
CA SER A 36 32.97 -2.61 -12.13
C SER A 36 31.98 -2.26 -13.25
N ARG A 37 31.29 -3.27 -13.79
CA ARG A 37 30.37 -3.04 -14.91
C ARG A 37 29.14 -2.28 -14.42
N GLN A 38 28.50 -1.54 -15.31
CA GLN A 38 27.22 -0.88 -15.00
C GLN A 38 26.18 -1.85 -14.40
N LYS A 39 26.11 -3.09 -14.89
CA LYS A 39 25.22 -4.13 -14.34
C LYS A 39 25.51 -4.45 -12.86
N ASP A 40 26.79 -4.44 -12.46
CA ASP A 40 27.20 -4.73 -11.09
C ASP A 40 26.82 -3.56 -10.16
N VAL A 41 26.92 -2.33 -10.67
CA VAL A 41 26.49 -1.10 -9.97
C VAL A 41 24.98 -1.12 -9.75
N GLU A 42 24.20 -1.42 -10.79
CA GLU A 42 22.75 -1.53 -10.70
C GLU A 42 22.31 -2.64 -9.73
N ALA A 43 23.01 -3.78 -9.73
CA ALA A 43 22.77 -4.86 -8.77
C ALA A 43 23.07 -4.40 -7.32
N ALA A 44 24.16 -3.67 -7.10
CA ALA A 44 24.49 -3.09 -5.81
C ALA A 44 23.44 -2.07 -5.33
N ILE A 45 22.92 -1.22 -6.21
CA ILE A 45 21.82 -0.29 -5.89
C ILE A 45 20.58 -1.06 -5.44
N LYS A 46 20.18 -2.11 -6.18
CA LYS A 46 19.02 -2.94 -5.82
C LYS A 46 19.23 -3.63 -4.47
N ALA A 47 20.42 -4.17 -4.22
CA ALA A 47 20.75 -4.81 -2.95
C ALA A 47 20.69 -3.82 -1.78
N GLU A 48 21.25 -2.62 -1.95
CA GLU A 48 21.23 -1.58 -0.91
C GLU A 48 19.80 -1.09 -0.63
N LYS A 49 18.99 -0.85 -1.68
CA LYS A 49 17.56 -0.50 -1.52
C LYS A 49 16.79 -1.59 -0.79
N LYS A 50 17.03 -2.86 -1.13
CA LYS A 50 16.39 -4.00 -0.47
C LYS A 50 16.81 -4.10 1.00
N SER A 51 18.09 -3.88 1.30
CA SER A 51 18.61 -3.86 2.68
C SER A 51 17.96 -2.75 3.51
N LYS A 52 17.88 -1.52 2.98
CA LYS A 52 17.19 -0.41 3.64
C LYS A 52 15.71 -0.68 3.85
N SER A 53 15.01 -1.19 2.84
CA SER A 53 13.60 -1.55 2.98
C SER A 53 13.38 -2.65 4.03
N ALA A 54 14.24 -3.66 4.09
CA ALA A 54 14.16 -4.70 5.12
C ALA A 54 14.45 -4.14 6.52
N ALA A 55 15.39 -3.20 6.65
CA ALA A 55 15.68 -2.54 7.92
C ALA A 55 14.49 -1.70 8.40
N ILE A 56 13.87 -0.92 7.50
CA ILE A 56 12.67 -0.13 7.80
C ILE A 56 11.53 -1.04 8.24
N LYS A 57 11.26 -2.12 7.49
CA LYS A 57 10.22 -3.09 7.85
C LYS A 57 10.45 -3.70 9.24
N ARG A 58 11.70 -4.04 9.58
CA ARG A 58 12.02 -4.54 10.92
C ARG A 58 11.75 -3.50 12.01
N THR A 59 12.13 -2.25 11.78
CA THR A 59 11.84 -1.18 12.74
C THR A 59 10.34 -0.91 12.88
N GLU A 60 9.58 -0.98 11.77
CA GLU A 60 8.12 -0.86 11.79
C GLU A 60 7.48 -2.02 12.56
N GLU A 61 7.87 -3.27 12.27
CA GLU A 61 7.38 -4.45 13.00
C GLU A 61 7.72 -4.41 14.50
N GLU A 62 8.88 -3.88 14.89
CA GLU A 62 9.27 -3.71 16.29
C GLU A 62 8.43 -2.63 16.98
N LEU A 63 8.18 -1.51 16.29
CA LEU A 63 7.33 -0.43 16.78
C LEU A 63 5.87 -0.88 16.91
N GLU A 64 5.34 -1.62 15.93
CA GLU A 64 4.00 -2.19 15.95
C GLU A 64 3.86 -3.19 17.10
N ARG A 65 4.82 -4.09 17.29
CA ARG A 65 4.83 -5.02 18.43
C ARG A 65 4.89 -4.28 19.77
N ALA A 66 5.69 -3.23 19.87
CA ALA A 66 5.77 -2.41 21.08
C ALA A 66 4.44 -1.67 21.34
N ALA A 67 3.80 -1.12 20.31
CA ALA A 67 2.51 -0.47 20.40
C ALA A 67 1.40 -1.44 20.84
N GLN A 68 1.34 -2.64 20.24
CA GLN A 68 0.40 -3.69 20.65
C GLN A 68 0.62 -4.14 22.09
N ALA A 69 1.87 -4.27 22.53
CA ALA A 69 2.19 -4.61 23.92
C ALA A 69 1.75 -3.51 24.90
N GLU A 70 1.93 -2.24 24.55
CA GLU A 70 1.47 -1.10 25.34
C GLU A 70 -0.06 -1.00 25.40
N GLU A 71 -0.76 -1.22 24.29
CA GLU A 71 -2.23 -1.25 24.26
C GLU A 71 -2.78 -2.43 25.08
N ALA A 72 -2.18 -3.61 24.96
CA ALA A 72 -2.52 -4.78 25.76
C ALA A 72 -2.34 -4.50 27.26
N ARG A 73 -1.24 -3.86 27.66
CA ARG A 73 -1.01 -3.42 29.04
C ARG A 73 -2.05 -2.42 29.52
N LYS A 74 -2.38 -1.41 28.71
CA LYS A 74 -3.41 -0.39 29.05
C LYS A 74 -4.79 -0.99 29.25
N LEU A 75 -5.14 -1.99 28.46
CA LEU A 75 -6.41 -2.70 28.56
C LEU A 75 -6.39 -3.81 29.62
N GLY A 76 -5.23 -4.19 30.14
CA GLY A 76 -5.08 -5.31 31.08
C GLY A 76 -5.36 -6.67 30.44
N VAL A 77 -5.15 -6.79 29.13
CA VAL A 77 -5.50 -7.93 28.28
C VAL A 77 -4.22 -8.53 27.69
N LYS A 78 -4.21 -9.81 27.31
CA LYS A 78 -3.05 -10.39 26.59
C LYS A 78 -3.00 -9.87 25.16
N VAL A 79 -1.80 -9.80 24.56
CA VAL A 79 -1.63 -9.34 23.16
C VAL A 79 -2.47 -10.18 22.19
N GLU A 80 -2.54 -11.50 22.39
CA GLU A 80 -3.34 -12.42 21.57
C GLU A 80 -4.84 -12.09 21.66
N GLU A 81 -5.36 -11.84 22.85
CA GLU A 81 -6.77 -11.48 23.07
C GLU A 81 -7.12 -10.11 22.44
N LEU A 82 -6.15 -9.19 22.38
CA LEU A 82 -6.33 -7.91 21.67
C LEU A 82 -6.40 -8.14 20.16
N GLN A 83 -5.50 -8.97 19.61
CA GLN A 83 -5.49 -9.32 18.18
C GLN A 83 -6.77 -10.05 17.76
N ASP A 84 -7.29 -10.96 18.58
CA ASP A 84 -8.55 -11.65 18.34
C ASP A 84 -9.74 -10.68 18.35
N LYS A 85 -9.76 -9.72 19.29
CA LYS A 85 -10.79 -8.67 19.34
C LYS A 85 -10.72 -7.76 18.11
N MET A 86 -9.53 -7.35 17.68
CA MET A 86 -9.34 -6.54 16.48
C MET A 86 -9.81 -7.29 15.23
N SER A 87 -9.43 -8.57 15.11
CA SER A 87 -9.85 -9.43 14.01
C SER A 87 -11.35 -9.67 13.98
N ALA A 88 -12.00 -9.78 15.14
CA ALA A 88 -13.44 -9.88 15.26
C ALA A 88 -14.14 -8.58 14.83
N MET A 89 -13.65 -7.43 15.30
CA MET A 89 -14.18 -6.11 14.91
C MET A 89 -14.04 -5.83 13.41
N GLU A 90 -12.91 -6.21 12.79
CA GLU A 90 -12.70 -6.06 11.34
C GLU A 90 -13.70 -6.88 10.54
N LYS A 91 -13.94 -8.14 10.93
CA LYS A 91 -14.96 -9.01 10.31
C LYS A 91 -16.36 -8.42 10.46
N GLU A 92 -16.70 -7.90 11.64
CA GLU A 92 -18.00 -7.26 11.88
C GLU A 92 -18.17 -5.99 11.03
N PHE A 93 -17.12 -5.18 10.91
CA PHE A 93 -17.10 -3.99 10.05
C PHE A 93 -17.33 -4.35 8.58
N ASP A 94 -16.65 -5.38 8.09
CA ASP A 94 -16.84 -5.87 6.72
C ASP A 94 -18.25 -6.38 6.46
N ILE A 95 -18.83 -7.13 7.42
CA ILE A 95 -20.22 -7.60 7.34
C ILE A 95 -21.18 -6.42 7.29
N ASN A 96 -20.99 -5.42 8.15
CA ASN A 96 -21.86 -4.24 8.20
C ASN A 96 -21.76 -3.41 6.91
N ASN A 97 -20.55 -3.22 6.37
CA ASN A 97 -20.35 -2.56 5.08
C ASN A 97 -21.01 -3.32 3.93
N LYS A 98 -20.92 -4.65 3.93
CA LYS A 98 -21.58 -5.49 2.94
C LYS A 98 -23.11 -5.35 3.02
N LYS A 99 -23.69 -5.40 4.23
CA LYS A 99 -25.14 -5.20 4.45
C LYS A 99 -25.60 -3.82 3.98
N ALA A 100 -24.88 -2.76 4.34
CA ALA A 100 -25.20 -1.39 3.91
C ALA A 100 -25.23 -1.26 2.38
N ARG A 101 -24.24 -1.86 1.69
CA ARG A 101 -24.20 -1.91 0.22
C ARG A 101 -25.37 -2.72 -0.36
N GLU A 102 -25.76 -3.82 0.26
CA GLU A 102 -26.91 -4.63 -0.19
C GLU A 102 -28.23 -3.89 -0.01
N GLU A 103 -28.40 -3.18 1.11
CA GLU A 103 -29.56 -2.33 1.38
C GLU A 103 -29.65 -1.17 0.39
N GLU A 104 -28.55 -0.48 0.11
CA GLU A 104 -28.48 0.58 -0.89
C GLU A 104 -28.89 0.06 -2.28
N ARG A 105 -28.40 -1.13 -2.66
CA ARG A 105 -28.78 -1.76 -3.93
C ARG A 105 -30.25 -2.16 -3.97
N ARG A 106 -30.81 -2.66 -2.86
CA ARG A 106 -32.25 -2.99 -2.76
C ARG A 106 -33.10 -1.72 -2.85
N ALA A 107 -32.73 -0.66 -2.14
CA ALA A 107 -33.41 0.64 -2.20
C ALA A 107 -33.35 1.24 -3.61
N GLY A 108 -32.18 1.18 -4.27
CA GLY A 108 -32.02 1.62 -5.66
C GLY A 108 -32.88 0.83 -6.65
N ARG A 109 -33.04 -0.49 -6.46
CA ARG A 109 -33.97 -1.31 -7.26
C ARG A 109 -35.43 -0.92 -7.02
N SER A 110 -35.84 -0.80 -5.75
CA SER A 110 -37.21 -0.41 -5.40
C SER A 110 -37.55 0.98 -5.95
N LYS A 111 -36.62 1.94 -5.91
CA LYS A 111 -36.82 3.27 -6.51
C LYS A 111 -37.03 3.19 -8.02
N LYS A 112 -36.24 2.38 -8.74
CA LYS A 112 -36.39 2.16 -10.19
C LYS A 112 -37.67 1.43 -10.57
N GLU A 113 -38.14 0.53 -9.72
CA GLU A 113 -39.39 -0.20 -9.93
C GLU A 113 -40.60 0.73 -9.72
N LYS A 114 -40.62 1.49 -8.62
CA LYS A 114 -41.63 2.53 -8.38
C LYS A 114 -41.67 3.59 -9.48
N GLN A 115 -40.51 4.00 -9.99
CA GLN A 115 -40.44 4.95 -11.11
C GLN A 115 -41.06 4.33 -12.38
N ARG A 116 -40.76 3.06 -12.68
CA ARG A 116 -41.39 2.38 -13.82
C ARG A 116 -42.91 2.25 -13.66
N GLU A 117 -43.41 1.91 -12.48
CA GLU A 117 -44.85 1.87 -12.21
C GLU A 117 -45.52 3.24 -12.42
N ALA A 118 -44.87 4.33 -11.99
CA ALA A 118 -45.35 5.69 -12.24
C ALA A 118 -45.33 6.04 -13.74
N ASP A 119 -44.23 5.74 -14.43
CA ASP A 119 -44.07 6.01 -15.87
C ASP A 119 -45.11 5.23 -16.71
N TYR A 120 -45.41 3.96 -16.35
CA TYR A 120 -46.47 3.18 -17.01
C TYR A 120 -47.86 3.74 -16.74
N GLY A 121 -48.12 4.23 -15.52
CA GLY A 121 -49.39 4.88 -15.19
C GLY A 121 -49.62 6.20 -15.93
N GLU A 122 -48.56 6.94 -16.26
CA GLU A 122 -48.63 8.14 -17.11
C GLU A 122 -48.77 7.78 -18.60
N TYR A 123 -48.10 6.73 -19.09
CA TYR A 123 -48.18 6.35 -20.50
C TYR A 123 -49.50 5.65 -20.91
N ASP A 124 -50.24 5.04 -19.98
CA ASP A 124 -51.52 4.38 -20.28
C ASP A 124 -52.67 5.36 -20.54
N MET A 125 -52.46 6.67 -20.31
CA MET A 125 -53.49 7.70 -20.52
C MET A 125 -53.30 8.53 -21.79
N ASP A 126 -52.13 8.50 -22.44
CA ASP A 126 -51.83 9.34 -23.61
C ASP A 126 -51.81 8.59 -24.95
N THR A 127 -52.08 7.27 -24.99
CA THR A 127 -52.37 6.59 -26.25
C THR A 127 -53.86 6.63 -26.58
N GLU A 128 -54.37 7.83 -26.90
CA GLU A 128 -55.50 7.97 -27.83
C GLU A 128 -55.01 7.55 -29.23
N HIS A 129 -55.10 6.26 -29.54
CA HIS A 129 -55.12 5.83 -30.94
C HIS A 129 -56.55 6.00 -31.47
N VAL A 130 -56.83 7.22 -31.95
CA VAL A 130 -57.84 7.48 -32.99
C VAL A 130 -57.15 7.50 -34.34
#